data_AF-A0A167CKK1-F1
#
_entry.id   AF-A0A167CKK1-F1
#
_cell.length_a   1.000
_cell.length_b   1.000
_cell.length_c   1.000
_cell.angle_alpha   90.00
_cell.angle_beta   90.00
_cell.angle_gamma   90.00
#
_symmetry.space_group_name_H-M   'P 1'
#
loop_
_entity.id
_entity.type
_entity.pdbx_description
1 polymer ?
#
loop_
_entity_poly.entity_id
_entity_poly.type
_entity_poly.pdbx_seq_one_letter_code
_entity_poly.pdbx_strand_id
1 'polypeptide(L)'
;METSKTKLGADHPSTLTSIANLASTFWNQGRWEEAEKLDVQVMETRKTKLGADHPSTLSSMANLAHTWKSQGRRVDAIQLMRDCLGLQQRRLGVNHPDTRSSFSSLEEWEKVPVAKKRIIFKVPKRKKRISFEHDLCRR
;
A
#
# COMPACT_ATOMS: atom_id res chain seq x y z
N MET A 1 -18.68 6.15 23.56
CA MET A 1 -17.32 6.71 23.38
C MET A 1 -17.41 8.01 22.57
N GLU A 2 -18.17 9.02 23.05
CA GLU A 2 -18.46 10.23 22.26
C GLU A 2 -17.98 11.54 22.89
N THR A 3 -17.28 11.50 24.03
CA THR A 3 -16.96 12.71 24.80
C THR A 3 -15.53 13.23 24.62
N SER A 4 -14.69 12.58 23.81
CA SER A 4 -13.28 13.00 23.62
C SER A 4 -13.03 13.82 22.35
N LYS A 5 -14.00 13.90 21.43
CA LYS A 5 -13.85 14.66 20.16
C LYS A 5 -13.83 16.18 20.34
N THR A 6 -14.11 16.71 21.53
CA THR A 6 -14.40 18.14 21.72
C THR A 6 -13.33 18.95 22.48
N LYS A 7 -12.23 18.35 22.97
CA LYS A 7 -11.22 19.11 23.74
C LYS A 7 -9.75 18.94 23.35
N LEU A 8 -9.42 17.95 22.51
CA LEU A 8 -8.11 17.85 21.89
C LEU A 8 -8.38 17.84 20.40
N GLY A 9 -7.92 18.85 19.66
CA GLY A 9 -8.10 18.89 18.21
C GLY A 9 -7.74 17.54 17.58
N ALA A 10 -8.37 17.20 16.46
CA ALA A 10 -8.11 15.94 15.74
C ALA A 10 -6.61 15.71 15.42
N ASP A 11 -5.81 16.76 15.53
CA ASP A 11 -4.38 16.83 15.31
C ASP A 11 -3.50 16.44 16.51
N HIS A 12 -4.05 16.28 17.72
CA HIS A 12 -3.23 16.01 18.90
C HIS A 12 -2.64 14.59 18.85
N PRO A 13 -1.33 14.39 19.13
CA PRO A 13 -0.68 13.08 19.02
C PRO A 13 -1.35 11.99 19.87
N SER A 14 -1.87 12.32 21.05
CA SER A 14 -2.62 11.35 21.87
C SER A 14 -3.97 10.94 21.25
N THR A 15 -4.64 11.87 20.56
CA THR A 15 -5.87 11.60 19.80
C THR A 15 -5.55 10.68 18.63
N LEU A 16 -4.48 10.96 17.88
CA LEU A 16 -4.04 10.13 16.75
C LEU A 16 -3.66 8.70 17.19
N THR A 17 -2.99 8.56 18.34
CA THR A 17 -2.72 7.24 18.93
C THR A 17 -3.99 6.52 19.33
N SER A 18 -4.97 7.24 19.90
CA SER A 18 -6.28 6.66 20.23
C SER A 18 -7.03 6.19 18.97
N ILE A 19 -6.96 6.97 17.88
CA ILE A 19 -7.56 6.59 16.59
C ILE A 19 -6.87 5.35 16.01
N ALA A 20 -5.53 5.27 16.07
CA ALA A 20 -4.80 4.08 15.62
C ALA A 20 -5.16 2.83 16.44
N ASN A 21 -5.35 2.97 17.76
CA ASN A 21 -5.81 1.86 18.61
C ASN A 21 -7.24 1.43 18.25
N LEU A 22 -8.11 2.38 17.88
CA LEU A 22 -9.45 2.08 17.39
C LEU A 22 -9.39 1.35 16.04
N ALA A 23 -8.50 1.75 15.13
CA ALA A 23 -8.27 1.04 13.87
C ALA A 23 -7.84 -0.42 14.13
N SER A 24 -6.89 -0.66 15.04
CA SER A 24 -6.49 -2.02 15.44
C SER A 24 -7.64 -2.82 16.05
N THR A 25 -8.54 -2.16 16.77
CA THR A 25 -9.74 -2.82 17.33
C THR A 25 -10.69 -3.25 16.22
N PHE A 26 -10.92 -2.40 15.21
CA PHE A 26 -11.71 -2.77 14.04
C PHE A 26 -11.05 -3.84 13.18
N TRP A 27 -9.72 -3.80 13.06
CA TRP A 27 -8.90 -4.84 12.45
C TRP A 27 -9.18 -6.20 13.12
N ASN A 28 -9.08 -6.27 14.46
CA ASN A 28 -9.40 -7.50 15.20
C ASN A 28 -10.85 -7.99 15.06
N GLN A 29 -11.79 -7.09 14.77
CA GLN A 29 -13.21 -7.42 14.51
C GLN A 29 -13.48 -7.83 13.05
N GLY A 30 -12.48 -7.80 12.16
CA GLY A 30 -12.65 -8.05 10.73
C GLY A 30 -13.28 -6.90 9.95
N ARG A 31 -13.41 -5.71 10.56
CA ARG A 31 -13.96 -4.50 9.93
C ARG A 31 -12.85 -3.70 9.25
N TRP A 32 -12.22 -4.29 8.23
CA TRP A 32 -11.02 -3.74 7.59
C TRP A 32 -11.25 -2.39 6.89
N GLU A 33 -12.44 -2.12 6.35
CA GLU A 33 -12.74 -0.85 5.66
C GLU A 33 -12.78 0.34 6.64
N GLU A 34 -13.27 0.12 7.85
CA GLU A 34 -13.29 1.16 8.88
C GLU A 34 -11.91 1.39 9.47
N ALA A 35 -11.15 0.31 9.69
CA ALA A 35 -9.75 0.40 10.07
C ALA A 35 -8.93 1.22 9.05
N GLU A 36 -9.11 0.96 7.76
CA GLU A 36 -8.43 1.69 6.68
C GLU A 36 -8.72 3.20 6.74
N LYS A 37 -10.00 3.59 6.87
CA LYS A 37 -10.37 5.01 6.93
C LYS A 37 -9.66 5.73 8.09
N LEU A 38 -9.59 5.08 9.25
CA LEU A 38 -8.90 5.61 10.41
C LEU A 38 -7.38 5.66 10.22
N ASP A 39 -6.78 4.60 9.69
CA ASP A 39 -5.34 4.52 9.42
C ASP A 39 -4.89 5.58 8.40
N VAL A 40 -5.65 5.77 7.31
CA VAL A 40 -5.38 6.81 6.30
C VAL A 40 -5.46 8.20 6.94
N GLN A 41 -6.50 8.47 7.74
CA GLN A 41 -6.62 9.73 8.45
C GLN A 41 -5.41 10.00 9.34
N VAL A 42 -5.01 9.01 10.15
CA VAL A 42 -3.84 9.14 11.05
C VAL A 42 -2.55 9.34 10.27
N MET A 43 -2.35 8.60 9.18
CA MET A 43 -1.17 8.70 8.33
C MET A 43 -1.03 10.11 7.74
N GLU A 44 -2.09 10.66 7.13
CA GLU A 44 -2.06 12.00 6.52
C GLU A 44 -1.84 13.10 7.57
N THR A 45 -2.50 13.02 8.73
CA THR A 45 -2.28 14.00 9.81
C THR A 45 -0.85 13.91 10.37
N ARG A 46 -0.29 12.72 10.54
CA ARG A 46 1.11 12.57 11.00
C ARG A 46 2.10 13.04 9.95
N LYS A 47 1.86 12.74 8.67
CA LYS A 47 2.69 13.17 7.55
C LYS A 47 2.75 14.70 7.44
N THR A 48 1.62 15.39 7.62
CA THR A 48 1.55 16.86 7.57
C THR A 48 2.19 17.54 8.79
N LYS A 49 2.06 16.97 10.00
CA LYS A 49 2.57 17.60 11.24
C LYS A 49 4.02 17.25 11.56
N LEU A 50 4.39 15.98 11.38
CA LEU A 50 5.69 15.43 11.81
C LEU A 50 6.62 15.15 10.63
N GLY A 51 6.09 15.12 9.41
CA GLY A 51 6.80 14.72 8.20
C GLY A 51 6.67 13.22 7.92
N ALA A 52 7.06 12.85 6.70
CA ALA A 52 7.03 11.45 6.24
C ALA A 52 8.08 10.57 6.94
N ASP A 53 9.20 11.15 7.37
CA ASP A 53 10.30 10.41 8.01
C ASP A 53 10.07 10.13 9.51
N HIS A 54 9.03 10.69 10.12
CA HIS A 54 8.79 10.51 11.56
C HIS A 54 8.41 9.06 11.89
N PRO A 55 8.94 8.45 12.97
CA PRO A 55 8.71 7.04 13.29
C PRO A 55 7.24 6.72 13.45
N SER A 56 6.46 7.62 14.08
CA SER A 56 5.02 7.45 14.20
C SER A 56 4.29 7.45 12.84
N THR A 57 4.79 8.19 11.84
CA THR A 57 4.24 8.15 10.47
C THR A 57 4.56 6.81 9.83
N LEU A 58 5.79 6.32 9.99
CA LEU A 58 6.23 5.02 9.47
C LEU A 58 5.45 3.85 10.07
N SER A 59 5.20 3.88 11.39
CA SER A 59 4.34 2.89 12.05
C SER A 59 2.91 2.92 11.50
N SER A 60 2.35 4.11 11.23
CA SER A 60 1.03 4.22 10.59
C SER A 60 1.00 3.68 9.16
N MET A 61 2.04 3.94 8.37
CA MET A 61 2.16 3.36 7.02
C MET A 61 2.24 1.83 7.06
N ALA A 62 2.99 1.27 8.01
CA ALA A 62 3.07 -0.18 8.19
C ALA A 62 1.70 -0.78 8.55
N ASN A 63 0.98 -0.18 9.50
CA ASN A 63 -0.36 -0.63 9.90
C ASN A 63 -1.34 -0.59 8.71
N LEU A 64 -1.36 0.51 7.96
CA LEU A 64 -2.20 0.65 6.77
C LEU A 64 -1.89 -0.44 5.73
N ALA A 65 -0.61 -0.74 5.51
CA ALA A 65 -0.19 -1.80 4.60
C ALA A 65 -0.67 -3.18 5.05
N HIS A 66 -0.64 -3.48 6.35
CA HIS A 66 -1.22 -4.70 6.90
C HIS A 66 -2.75 -4.76 6.71
N THR A 67 -3.46 -3.65 6.92
CA THR A 67 -4.90 -3.54 6.67
C THR A 67 -5.23 -3.82 5.20
N TRP A 68 -4.48 -3.24 4.26
CA TRP A 68 -4.64 -3.51 2.82
C TRP A 68 -4.30 -4.96 2.44
N LYS A 69 -3.30 -5.59 3.07
CA LYS A 69 -3.04 -7.03 2.90
C LYS A 69 -4.26 -7.85 3.31
N SER A 70 -4.86 -7.57 4.47
CA SER A 70 -6.06 -8.27 4.97
C SER A 70 -7.28 -8.06 4.06
N GLN A 71 -7.39 -6.92 3.40
CA GLN A 71 -8.43 -6.65 2.39
C GLN A 71 -8.18 -7.34 1.03
N GLY A 72 -7.02 -7.98 0.83
CA GLY A 72 -6.64 -8.58 -0.44
C GLY A 72 -5.99 -7.62 -1.45
N ARG A 73 -5.77 -6.35 -1.08
CA ARG A 73 -5.08 -5.33 -1.89
C ARG A 73 -3.56 -5.46 -1.78
N ARG A 74 -3.03 -6.63 -2.18
CA ARG A 74 -1.61 -6.98 -1.98
C ARG A 74 -0.65 -6.03 -2.69
N VAL A 75 -0.98 -5.59 -3.90
CA VAL A 75 -0.09 -4.71 -4.70
C VAL A 75 0.11 -3.37 -4.00
N ASP A 76 -0.98 -2.75 -3.56
CA ASP A 76 -0.97 -1.48 -2.84
C ASP A 76 -0.22 -1.62 -1.50
N ALA A 77 -0.48 -2.72 -0.76
CA ALA A 77 0.18 -3.02 0.49
C ALA A 77 1.70 -3.16 0.34
N ILE A 78 2.16 -3.90 -0.67
CA ILE A 78 3.59 -4.09 -0.97
C ILE A 78 4.23 -2.75 -1.34
N GLN A 79 3.56 -1.95 -2.17
CA GLN A 79 4.09 -0.64 -2.57
C GLN A 79 4.26 0.29 -1.36
N LEU A 80 3.24 0.39 -0.50
CA LEU A 80 3.31 1.21 0.71
C LEU A 80 4.39 0.72 1.68
N MET A 81 4.54 -0.60 1.82
CA MET A 81 5.59 -1.18 2.67
C MET A 81 7.00 -0.90 2.14
N ARG A 82 7.20 -0.91 0.81
CA ARG A 82 8.48 -0.50 0.19
C ARG A 82 8.80 0.96 0.46
N ASP A 83 7.80 1.84 0.34
CA ASP A 83 7.97 3.27 0.62
C ASP A 83 8.33 3.49 2.10
N CYS A 84 7.66 2.78 3.01
CA CYS A 84 7.97 2.80 4.44
C CYS A 84 9.41 2.33 4.72
N LEU A 85 9.84 1.22 4.11
CA LEU A 85 11.20 0.70 4.24
C LEU A 85 12.27 1.67 3.76
N GLY A 86 12.03 2.35 2.63
CA GLY A 86 12.97 3.35 2.11
C GLY A 86 13.17 4.51 3.09
N LEU A 87 12.11 4.94 3.78
CA LEU A 87 12.18 5.99 4.79
C LEU A 87 12.84 5.49 6.09
N GLN A 88 12.49 4.28 6.56
CA GLN A 88 13.12 3.65 7.72
C GLN A 88 14.63 3.46 7.52
N GLN A 89 15.05 3.01 6.33
CA GLN A 89 16.46 2.81 6.00
C GLN A 89 17.24 4.13 6.00
N ARG A 90 16.67 5.22 5.47
CA ARG A 90 17.30 6.54 5.49
C ARG A 90 17.45 7.09 6.91
N ARG A 91 16.44 6.92 7.76
CA ARG A 91 16.42 7.53 9.10
C ARG A 91 17.14 6.68 10.16
N LEU A 92 16.85 5.39 10.21
CA LEU A 92 17.24 4.48 11.29
C LEU A 92 18.38 3.53 10.89
N GLY A 93 18.59 3.36 9.58
CA GLY A 93 19.54 2.38 9.04
C GLY A 93 18.95 0.98 8.92
N VAL A 94 19.73 0.11 8.26
CA VAL A 94 19.32 -1.28 7.91
C VAL A 94 19.21 -2.19 9.14
N ASN A 95 19.95 -1.88 10.22
CA ASN A 95 20.04 -2.73 11.41
C ASN A 95 18.94 -2.48 12.44
N HIS A 96 18.09 -1.47 12.25
CA HIS A 96 17.04 -1.16 13.21
C HIS A 96 15.96 -2.26 13.22
N PRO A 97 15.44 -2.67 14.39
CA PRO A 97 14.42 -3.72 14.51
C PRO A 97 13.19 -3.44 13.64
N ASP A 98 12.71 -2.20 13.61
CA ASP A 98 11.55 -1.83 12.77
C ASP A 98 11.83 -2.01 11.27
N THR A 99 13.00 -1.59 10.79
CA THR A 99 13.41 -1.78 9.39
C THR A 99 13.49 -3.27 9.05
N ARG A 100 14.05 -4.08 9.95
CA ARG A 100 14.14 -5.53 9.76
C ARG A 100 12.78 -6.22 9.76
N SER A 101 11.87 -5.78 10.63
CA SER A 101 10.50 -6.30 10.72
C SER A 101 9.71 -5.98 9.44
N SER A 102 9.77 -4.74 8.98
CA SER A 102 9.15 -4.32 7.72
C SER A 102 9.74 -5.06 6.52
N PHE A 103 11.06 -5.30 6.50
CA PHE A 103 11.73 -6.05 5.43
C PHE A 103 11.30 -7.52 5.42
N SER A 104 11.28 -8.16 6.59
CA SER A 104 10.79 -9.54 6.73
C SER A 104 9.34 -9.66 6.29
N SER A 105 8.50 -8.70 6.66
CA SER A 105 7.08 -8.66 6.25
C SER A 105 6.96 -8.51 4.74
N LEU A 106 7.72 -7.60 4.12
CA LEU A 106 7.74 -7.42 2.67
C LEU A 106 8.14 -8.70 1.95
N GLU A 107 9.22 -9.35 2.40
CA GLU A 107 9.72 -10.60 1.81
C GLU A 107 8.67 -11.72 1.89
N GLU A 108 7.97 -11.84 3.02
CA GLU A 108 6.86 -12.78 3.19
C GLU A 108 5.72 -12.49 2.19
N TRP A 109 5.42 -11.21 1.94
CA TRP A 109 4.31 -10.82 1.07
C TRP A 109 4.61 -11.03 -0.41
N GLU A 110 5.88 -10.85 -0.81
CA GLU A 110 6.38 -11.09 -2.18
C GLU A 110 6.51 -12.58 -2.52
N LYS A 111 6.79 -13.43 -1.53
CA LYS A 111 6.89 -14.89 -1.71
C LYS A 111 5.61 -15.56 -2.20
N VAL A 112 4.44 -14.96 -1.99
CA VAL A 112 3.19 -15.52 -2.49
C VAL A 112 2.97 -15.00 -3.92
N PRO A 113 3.13 -15.85 -4.95
CA PRO A 113 2.80 -15.43 -6.30
C PRO A 113 1.32 -15.08 -6.33
N VAL A 114 1.01 -13.80 -6.56
CA VAL A 114 -0.33 -13.40 -6.97
C VAL A 114 -0.61 -14.25 -8.21
N ALA A 115 -1.60 -15.13 -8.15
CA ALA A 115 -1.98 -15.98 -9.27
C ALA A 115 -2.10 -15.05 -10.48
N LYS A 116 -1.12 -15.11 -11.38
CA LYS A 116 -1.07 -14.24 -12.55
C LYS A 116 -2.37 -14.52 -13.26
N LYS A 117 -3.34 -13.59 -13.21
CA LYS A 117 -4.49 -13.62 -14.13
C LYS A 117 -3.84 -13.77 -15.49
N ARG A 118 -4.00 -14.95 -16.08
CA ARG A 118 -3.39 -15.32 -17.35
C ARG A 118 -4.11 -14.45 -18.38
N ILE A 119 -3.62 -13.22 -18.57
CA ILE A 119 -4.05 -12.36 -19.66
C ILE A 119 -3.57 -13.12 -20.90
N ILE A 120 -4.45 -13.92 -21.47
CA ILE A 120 -4.23 -14.52 -22.78
C ILE A 120 -4.22 -13.33 -23.73
N PHE A 121 -3.05 -12.76 -23.99
CA PHE A 121 -2.84 -11.93 -25.16
C PHE A 121 -3.11 -12.82 -26.37
N LYS A 122 -4.34 -12.76 -26.88
CA LYS A 122 -4.70 -13.33 -28.18
C LYS A 122 -3.95 -12.51 -29.21
N VAL A 123 -2.71 -12.90 -29.51
CA VAL A 123 -1.95 -12.31 -30.62
C VAL A 123 -2.78 -12.52 -31.89
N PRO A 124 -3.27 -11.46 -32.56
CA PRO A 124 -4.01 -11.64 -33.80
C PRO A 124 -3.05 -12.20 -34.83
N LYS A 125 -3.37 -13.39 -35.36
CA LYS A 125 -2.63 -14.01 -36.46
C LYS A 125 -2.57 -13.01 -37.61
N ARG A 126 -1.36 -12.47 -37.88
CA ARG A 126 -1.09 -11.68 -39.09
C ARG A 126 -1.47 -12.53 -40.29
N LYS A 127 -2.62 -12.22 -40.90
CA LYS A 127 -2.97 -12.70 -42.24
C LYS A 127 -1.87 -12.20 -43.17
N LYS A 128 -1.00 -13.09 -43.64
CA LYS A 128 -0.20 -12.84 -44.84
C LYS A 128 -1.20 -12.66 -45.99
N ARG A 129 -1.58 -11.43 -46.29
CA ARG A 129 -2.17 -11.09 -47.59
C ARG A 129 -1.03 -11.20 -48.59
N ILE A 130 -1.07 -12.28 -49.36
CA ILE A 130 -0.36 -12.41 -50.63
C ILE A 130 -1.00 -11.36 -51.53
N SER A 131 -0.30 -10.25 -51.79
CA SER A 131 -0.72 -9.26 -52.77
C SER A 131 -0.29 -9.77 -54.14
N PHE A 132 -1.22 -10.36 -54.88
CA PHE A 132 -1.11 -10.51 -56.33
C PHE A 132 -1.73 -9.23 -56.91
N GLU A 133 -0.90 -8.25 -57.24
CA GLU A 133 -1.28 -7.11 -58.07
C GLU A 133 -0.50 -7.23 -59.38
N HIS A 134 -1.22 -7.76 -60.36
CA HIS A 134 -1.22 -7.39 -61.77
C HIS A 134 -0.34 -6.19 -62.15
N ASP A 135 0.84 -6.46 -62.73
CA ASP A 135 1.51 -5.50 -63.60
C ASP A 135 0.80 -5.48 -64.96
N LEU A 136 -0.08 -4.49 -65.13
CA LEU A 136 -0.62 -4.06 -66.42
C LEU A 136 0.03 -2.74 -66.80
N CYS A 137 1.06 -2.78 -67.66
CA CYS A 137 1.46 -1.75 -68.65
C CYS A 137 2.87 -2.08 -69.18
N ARG A 138 3.24 -1.94 -70.45
CA ARG A 138 2.62 -1.44 -71.68
C ARG A 138 3.70 -1.60 -72.77
N ARG A 139 3.26 -1.79 -74.01
CA ARG A 139 3.99 -1.60 -75.29
C ARG A 139 4.96 -2.68 -75.73
#